data_AF-A0AA88LIS7-F1
#
_entry.id   AF-A0AA88LIS7-F1
#
_cell.length_a   1.000
_cell.length_b   1.000
_cell.length_c   1.000
_cell.angle_alpha   90.00
_cell.angle_beta   90.00
_cell.angle_gamma   90.00
#
_symmetry.space_group_name_H-M   'P 1'
#
loop_
_entity.id
_entity.type
_entity.pdbx_description
1 polymer ?
#
loop_
_entity_poly.entity_id
_entity_poly.type
_entity_poly.pdbx_seq_one_letter_code
_entity_poly.pdbx_strand_id
1 'polypeptide(L)' 'EKILKWILDFLRNCVQNVRLFDADGNPTFSSSQIVINGVPQGSVLGLNMLYIFTNNAPLALKSRMTLYADDSK' A
#
# COMPACT_ATOMS: atom_id res chain seq x y z
N GLU A 1 18.02 14.77 2.95
CA GLU A 1 17.83 13.97 4.19
C GLU A 1 16.45 14.12 4.84
N LYS A 2 15.93 15.34 5.07
CA LYS A 2 14.63 15.54 5.74
C LYS A 2 13.43 14.82 5.09
N ILE A 3 13.31 14.89 3.76
CA ILE A 3 12.21 14.24 3.02
C ILE A 3 12.26 12.72 3.14
N LEU A 4 13.46 12.13 2.99
CA LEU A 4 13.62 10.68 3.11
C LEU A 4 13.22 10.18 4.51
N LYS A 5 13.63 10.91 5.56
CA LYS A 5 13.20 10.61 6.93
C LYS A 5 11.68 10.65 7.07
N TRP A 6 11.04 11.70 6.54
CA TRP A 6 9.58 11.83 6.57
C TRP A 6 8.87 10.68 5.83
N ILE A 7 9.38 10.25 4.68
CA ILE A 7 8.85 9.09 3.93
C ILE A 7 9.02 7.80 4.75
N LEU A 8 10.20 7.58 5.34
CA LEU A 8 10.44 6.39 6.17
C LEU A 8 9.54 6.36 7.40
N ASP A 9 9.30 7.52 8.02
CA ASP A 9 8.39 7.63 9.16
C ASP A 9 6.94 7.37 8.73
N PHE A 10 6.53 7.80 7.53
CA PHE A 10 5.22 7.47 6.95
C PHE A 10 5.04 5.97 6.67
N LEU A 11 6.10 5.25 6.29
CA LEU A 11 6.08 3.81 6.01
C LEU A 11 6.26 2.94 7.27
N ARG A 12 6.53 3.52 8.44
CA ARG A 12 6.78 2.80 9.69
C ARG A 12 5.52 2.65 10.53
N ASN A 13 5.50 1.59 11.33
CA ASN A 13 4.45 1.33 12.34
C ASN A 13 3.04 1.43 11.77
N CYS A 14 2.86 1.05 10.50
CA CYS A 14 1.55 0.98 9.89
C CYS A 14 0.75 -0.13 10.57
N VAL A 15 -0.51 0.15 10.91
CA VAL A 15 -1.39 -0.79 11.60
C VAL A 15 -2.67 -0.93 10.80
N GLN A 16 -3.17 -2.15 10.67
CA GLN A 16 -4.46 -2.44 10.05
C GLN A 16 -5.35 -3.25 10.99
N ASN A 17 -6.66 -3.06 10.83
CA ASN A 17 -7.69 -3.95 11.33
C ASN A 17 -8.74 -4.14 10.23
N VAL A 18 -9.50 -5.22 10.34
CA VAL A 18 -10.52 -5.58 9.36
C VAL A 18 -11.88 -5.40 9.99
N ARG A 19 -12.78 -4.70 9.28
CA ARG A 19 -14.19 -4.64 9.65
C ARG A 19 -14.84 -5.97 9.30
N LEU A 20 -15.45 -6.59 10.29
CA LEU A 20 -16.18 -7.85 10.21
C LEU A 20 -17.66 -7.60 10.51
N PHE A 21 -18.50 -8.59 10.23
CA PHE A 21 -19.92 -8.58 10.60
C PHE A 21 -20.20 -9.82 11.46
N ASP A 22 -20.88 -9.62 12.58
CA ASP A 22 -21.31 -10.74 13.43
C ASP A 22 -22.50 -11.50 12.80
N ALA A 23 -22.99 -12.54 13.49
CA ALA A 23 -24.09 -13.36 13.01
C ALA A 23 -25.41 -12.58 12.82
N ASP A 24 -25.57 -11.46 13.53
CA ASP A 24 -26.74 -10.58 13.47
C ASP A 24 -26.54 -9.43 12.46
N GLY A 25 -25.38 -9.37 11.78
CA GLY A 25 -25.05 -8.36 10.79
C GLY A 25 -24.55 -7.04 11.38
N ASN A 26 -24.16 -6.98 12.67
CA ASN A 26 -23.58 -5.79 13.27
C ASN A 26 -22.08 -5.69 12.96
N PRO A 27 -21.55 -4.48 12.70
CA PRO A 27 -20.14 -4.30 12.41
C PRO A 27 -19.28 -4.51 13.66
N THR A 28 -18.28 -5.36 13.55
CA THR A 28 -17.22 -5.56 14.53
C THR A 28 -15.86 -5.32 13.88
N PHE A 29 -14.78 -5.24 14.67
CA PHE A 29 -13.42 -5.05 14.15
C PHE A 29 -12.51 -6.15 14.68
N SER A 30 -11.58 -6.63 13.83
CA SER A 30 -10.49 -7.49 14.27
C SER A 30 -9.55 -6.74 15.22
N SER A 31 -8.66 -7.48 15.88
CA SER A 31 -7.52 -6.86 16.54
C SER A 31 -6.64 -6.12 15.53
N SER A 32 -6.01 -5.05 16.01
CA SER A 32 -5.03 -4.28 15.26
C SER A 32 -3.74 -5.09 15.09
N GLN A 33 -3.22 -5.14 13.87
CA GLN A 33 -1.98 -5.83 13.52
C GLN A 33 -1.01 -4.90 12.80
N ILE A 34 0.28 -5.04 13.09
CA ILE A 34 1.34 -4.30 12.41
C ILE A 34 1.48 -4.82 10.97
N VAL A 35 1.51 -3.89 10.02
CA VAL A 35 1.73 -4.16 8.60
C VAL A 35 3.21 -4.02 8.30
N ILE A 36 3.88 -5.14 8.05
CA ILE A 36 5.32 -5.19 7.78
C ILE A 36 5.67 -4.91 6.30
N ASN A 37 4.70 -5.04 5.39
CA ASN A 37 4.90 -4.92 3.95
C ASN A 37 3.81 -4.07 3.30
N GLY A 38 4.20 -3.27 2.31
CA GLY A 38 3.29 -2.45 1.52
C GLY A 38 3.36 -0.97 1.86
N VAL A 39 2.34 -0.23 1.46
CA VAL A 39 2.23 1.22 1.65
C VAL A 39 0.87 1.55 2.28
N PRO A 40 0.76 2.59 3.14
CA PRO A 40 -0.53 3.00 3.71
C PRO A 40 -1.55 3.38 2.64
N GLN A 41 -2.71 2.73 2.66
CA GLN A 41 -3.84 3.04 1.78
C GLN A 41 -4.62 4.27 2.28
N GLY A 42 -5.42 4.87 1.39
CA GLY A 42 -6.27 6.02 1.73
C GLY A 42 -5.52 7.36 1.83
N SER A 43 -4.25 7.40 1.42
CA SER A 43 -3.45 8.63 1.35
C SER A 43 -2.93 8.89 -0.06
N VAL A 44 -2.80 10.16 -0.42
CA VAL A 44 -2.19 10.58 -1.70
C VAL A 44 -0.75 10.09 -1.80
N LEU A 45 0.00 10.15 -0.69
CA LEU A 45 1.40 9.70 -0.66
C LEU A 45 1.54 8.19 -0.88
N GLY A 46 0.67 7.38 -0.26
CA GLY A 46 0.68 5.93 -0.43
C GLY A 46 0.56 5.51 -1.89
N LEU A 47 -0.37 6.14 -2.63
CA LEU A 47 -0.53 5.89 -4.06
C LEU A 47 0.72 6.30 -4.86
N ASN A 48 1.33 7.45 -4.54
CA ASN A 48 2.57 7.88 -5.19
C ASN A 48 3.74 6.91 -4.90
N MET A 49 3.82 6.37 -3.69
CA MET A 49 4.84 5.37 -3.34
C MET A 49 4.66 4.07 -4.14
N LEU A 50 3.41 3.63 -4.34
CA LEU A 50 3.11 2.49 -5.21
C LEU A 50 3.59 2.75 -6.64
N TYR A 51 3.26 3.91 -7.21
CA TYR A 51 3.71 4.28 -8.57
C TYR A 51 5.23 4.34 -8.70
N ILE A 52 5.92 4.93 -7.73
CA ILE A 52 7.39 5.01 -7.73
C ILE A 52 7.99 3.59 -7.70
N PHE A 53 7.41 2.69 -6.92
CA PHE A 53 7.85 1.31 -6.82
C PHE A 53 7.62 0.53 -8.13
N THR A 54 6.44 0.65 -8.75
CA THR A 54 6.07 -0.14 -9.93
C THR A 54 6.59 0.43 -11.26
N ASN A 55 6.89 1.73 -11.34
CA ASN A 55 7.30 2.38 -12.61
C ASN A 55 8.57 1.78 -13.24
N ASN A 56 9.41 1.11 -12.46
CA ASN A 56 10.62 0.46 -12.98
C ASN A 56 10.36 -0.96 -13.51
N ALA A 57 9.17 -1.54 -13.29
CA ALA A 57 8.85 -2.89 -13.75
C ALA A 57 9.04 -3.13 -15.26
N PRO A 58 8.68 -2.20 -16.17
CA PRO A 58 8.86 -2.41 -17.61
C PRO A 58 10.33 -2.47 -18.01
N LEU A 59 11.22 -1.82 -17.25
CA LEU A 59 12.67 -1.83 -17.49
C LEU A 59 13.30 -3.19 -17.20
N ALA A 60 12.66 -4.00 -16.35
CA ALA A 60 13.14 -5.33 -15.97
C ALA A 60 12.70 -6.42 -16.96
N LEU A 61 11.82 -6.10 -17.92
CA LEU A 61 11.22 -7.06 -18.85
C LEU A 61 11.75 -6.86 -20.27
N LYS A 62 11.82 -7.96 -21.03
CA LYS A 62 12.19 -7.93 -22.45
C LYS A 62 11.00 -7.60 -23.37
N SER A 63 9.78 -7.79 -22.89
CA SER A 63 8.54 -7.50 -23.60
C SER A 63 8.05 -6.08 -23.31
N ARG A 64 7.23 -5.52 -24.21
CA ARG A 64 6.48 -4.31 -23.90
C ARG A 64 5.48 -4.62 -22.79
N MET A 65 5.32 -3.67 -21.87
CA MET A 65 4.37 -3.73 -20.77
C MET A 65 3.68 -2.37 -20.68
N THR A 66 2.37 -2.38 -20.54
CA THR A 66 1.57 -1.20 -20.19
C THR A 66 1.27 -1.24 -18.70
N LEU A 67 1.50 -0.14 -17.99
CA LEU A 67 1.21 -0.03 -16.56
C LEU A 67 0.15 1.04 -16.29
N TYR A 68 -0.80 0.73 -15.43
CA TYR A 68 -1.75 1.68 -14.86
C TYR A 68 -2.07 1.30 -13.41
N ALA A 69 -1.57 2.08 -12.46
CA ALA A 69 -1.63 1.75 -11.03
C ALA A 69 -1.02 0.36 -10.74
N ASP A 70 -1.84 -0.60 -10.33
CA ASP A 70 -1.50 -1.99 -10.09
C ASP A 70 -1.82 -2.92 -11.29
N ASP A 71 -2.52 -2.43 -12.33
CA ASP A 71 -2.81 -3.20 -13.55
C ASP A 71 -1.61 -3.18 -14.51
N SER A 72 -1.33 -4.35 -15.10
CA SER A 72 -0.24 -4.54 -16.06
C SER A 72 -0.67 -5.48 -17.20
N LYS A 73 -0.33 -5.11 -18.44
CA LYS A 73 -0.64 -5.86 -19.67
C LYS A 73 0.56 -5.96 -20.59
#